data_AF-A0A969STA3-F1
#
_entry.id   AF-A0A969STA3-F1
#
_cell.length_a   1.000
_cell.length_b   1.000
_cell.length_c   1.000
_cell.angle_alpha   90.00
_cell.angle_beta   90.00
_cell.angle_gamma   90.00
#
_symmetry.space_group_name_H-M   'P 1'
#
loop_
_entity.id
_entity.type
_entity.pdbx_description
1 polymer ?
#
loop_
_entity_poly.entity_id
_entity_poly.type
_entity_poly.pdbx_seq_one_letter_code
_entity_poly.pdbx_strand_id
1 'polypeptide(L)' 'MSRTSVTIPESLLVWFQDYCKKQKRSVSAQISFMIEELKDQEERNK' A
#
# COMPACT_ATOMS: atom_id res chain seq x y z
N MET A 1 -3.25 6.37 15.69
CA MET A 1 -2.51 5.79 14.56
C MET A 1 -1.03 5.82 14.87
N SER A 2 -0.33 4.69 14.77
CA SER A 2 1.14 4.65 14.83
C SER A 2 1.72 5.13 13.49
N ARG A 3 2.86 5.83 13.55
CA ARG A 3 3.58 6.25 12.34
C ARG A 3 4.65 5.21 12.03
N THR A 4 4.56 4.59 10.86
CA THR A 4 5.56 3.63 10.37
C THR A 4 6.36 4.25 9.22
N SER A 5 7.67 4.02 9.20
CA SER A 5 8.53 4.42 8.09
C SER A 5 9.00 3.18 7.35
N VAL A 6 8.97 3.21 6.02
CA VAL A 6 9.42 2.11 5.16
C VAL A 6 10.43 2.65 4.16
N THR A 7 11.41 1.81 3.79
CA THR A 7 12.38 2.13 2.75
C THR A 7 11.94 1.46 1.46
N ILE A 8 11.83 2.25 0.39
CA ILE A 8 11.37 1.79 -0.92
C ILE A 8 12.34 2.33 -1.97
N PRO A 9 12.77 1.53 -2.96
CA PRO A 9 13.51 2.02 -4.11
C PRO A 9 12.77 3.16 -4.82
N GLU A 10 13.47 4.24 -5.14
CA GLU A 10 12.86 5.45 -5.70
C GLU A 10 12.05 5.17 -6.99
N SER A 11 12.59 4.32 -7.88
CA SER A 11 11.91 3.92 -9.11
C SER A 11 10.53 3.28 -8.86
N LEU A 12 10.43 2.45 -7.83
CA LEU A 12 9.16 1.82 -7.44
C LEU A 12 8.22 2.84 -6.77
N LEU A 13 8.76 3.75 -5.96
CA LEU A 13 7.96 4.78 -5.32
C LEU A 13 7.31 5.72 -6.35
N VAL A 14 8.05 6.16 -7.36
CA VAL A 14 7.52 7.03 -8.44
C VAL A 14 6.38 6.33 -9.17
N TRP A 15 6.60 5.09 -9.60
CA TRP A 15 5.56 4.30 -10.26
C TRP A 15 4.33 4.13 -9.35
N PHE A 16 4.55 3.83 -8.06
CA PHE A 16 3.47 3.60 -7.11
C PHE A 16 2.66 4.86 -6.82
N GLN A 17 3.30 6.04 -6.78
CA GLN A 17 2.61 7.32 -6.66
C GLN A 17 1.66 7.56 -7.84
N ASP A 18 2.09 7.26 -9.06
CA ASP A 18 1.25 7.40 -10.24
C ASP A 18 0.10 6.37 -10.26
N TYR A 19 0.35 5.16 -9.79
CA TYR A 19 -0.70 4.17 -9.55
C TYR A 19 -1.74 4.70 -8.54
N CYS A 20 -1.31 5.27 -7.41
CA CYS A 20 -2.21 5.84 -6.39
C CYS A 20 -3.06 6.99 -6.93
N LYS A 21 -2.49 7.87 -7.77
CA LYS A 21 -3.23 8.96 -8.43
C LYS A 21 -4.39 8.43 -9.28
N LYS A 22 -4.17 7.34 -10.04
CA LYS A 22 -5.22 6.69 -10.86
C LYS A 22 -6.36 6.15 -9.99
N GLN A 23 -6.03 5.65 -8.79
CA GLN A 23 -7.00 5.16 -7.82
C GLN A 23 -7.65 6.27 -6.97
N LYS A 24 -7.28 7.54 -7.17
CA LYS A 24 -7.71 8.69 -6.35
C LYS A 24 -7.48 8.49 -4.85
N ARG A 25 -6.39 7.81 -4.47
CA ARG A 25 -6.01 7.52 -3.09
C ARG A 25 -4.62 8.08 -2.77
N SER A 26 -4.36 8.38 -1.50
CA SER A 26 -3.01 8.69 -1.05
C SER A 26 -2.15 7.41 -1.00
N VAL A 27 -0.83 7.58 -1.07
CA VAL A 27 0.13 6.47 -0.94
C VAL A 27 -0.09 5.68 0.34
N SER A 28 -0.27 6.37 1.47
CA SER A 28 -0.50 5.72 2.76
C SER A 28 -1.81 4.94 2.78
N ALA A 29 -2.90 5.51 2.25
CA ALA A 29 -4.19 4.84 2.20
C ALA A 29 -4.17 3.60 1.30
N GLN A 30 -3.46 3.68 0.17
CA GLN A 30 -3.31 2.54 -0.74
C GLN A 30 -2.46 1.43 -0.12
N ILE A 31 -1.38 1.77 0.61
CA ILE A 31 -0.57 0.78 1.35
C ILE A 31 -1.42 0.10 2.43
N SER A 32 -2.17 0.86 3.23
CA SER A 32 -3.06 0.31 4.26
C SER A 32 -4.09 -0.65 3.65
N PHE A 33 -4.74 -0.24 2.56
CA PHE A 33 -5.70 -1.08 1.84
C PHE A 33 -5.07 -2.39 1.35
N MET A 34 -3.90 -2.33 0.73
CA MET A 34 -3.21 -3.53 0.23
C MET A 34 -2.80 -4.48 1.37
N ILE A 35 -2.36 -3.94 2.51
CA ILE A 35 -2.01 -4.75 3.69
C ILE A 35 -3.25 -5.45 4.25
N GLU A 36 -4.39 -4.76 4.32
CA GLU A 36 -5.66 -5.34 4.76
C GLU A 36 -6.12 -6.46 3.81
N GLU A 37 -6.07 -6.24 2.48
CA GLU A 37 -6.42 -7.29 1.51
C GLU A 37 -5.52 -8.52 1.63
N LEU A 38 -4.22 -8.34 1.85
CA LEU A 38 -3.30 -9.46 2.05
C LEU A 38 -3.62 -10.25 3.32
N LYS A 39 -3.92 -9.55 4.41
CA LYS A 39 -4.32 -10.18 5.68
C LYS A 39 -5.61 -11.00 5.49
N ASP A 40 -6.62 -10.41 4.86
CA ASP A 40 -7.90 -11.08 4.61
C ASP A 40 -7.74 -12.33 3.73
N GLN A 41 -6.84 -12.29 2.74
CA GLN A 41 -6.52 -13.44 1.90
C GLN A 41 -5.81 -14.55 2.69
N GLU A 42 -4.89 -14.19 3.58
CA GLU A 42 -4.19 -15.16 4.43
C GLU A 42 -5.15 -15.84 5.42
N GLU A 43 -6.08 -15.10 6.02
CA GLU A 43 -7.07 -15.63 6.96
C GLU A 43 -8.10 -16.56 6.28
N ARG A 44 -8.49 -16.28 5.03
CA ARG A 44 -9.42 -17.15 4.27
C ARG A 44 -8.80 -18.46 3.80
N ASN A 45 -7.48 -18.50 3.67
CA ASN A 45 -6.74 -19.66 3.18
C ASN A 45 -6.20 -20.54 4.31
N LYS A 46 -6.50 -20.22 5.57
CA LYS A 46 -6.24 -21.03 6.76
C LYS A 46 -7.48 -21.81 7.17
#